data_AF-A0A7D5S8M0-F1
#
_entry.id   AF-A0A7D5S8M0-F1
#
_cell.length_a   1.000
_cell.length_b   1.000
_cell.length_c   1.000
_cell.angle_alpha   90.00
_cell.angle_beta   90.00
_cell.angle_gamma   90.00
#
_symmetry.space_group_name_H-M   'P 1'
#
loop_
_entity.id
_entity.type
_entity.pdbx_description
1 polymer ?
#
loop_
_entity_poly.entity_id
_entity_poly.type
_entity_poly.pdbx_seq_one_letter_code
_entity_poly.pdbx_strand_id
1 'polypeptide(L)'
;MLFRLALAMGRTLYELRATLSYAEFKEWCGYYQIEPWGQDRADLRAGIIASTIANYAGKVRADKADLALPADFMPYLDRSEPEAPADDRPLTDDELAAWADAALFGIPPD
;
A
#
# COMPACT_ATOMS: atom_id res chain seq x y z
N MET A 1 3.59 6.07 15.66
CA MET A 1 3.71 7.54 15.47
C MET A 1 4.74 8.20 16.38
N LEU A 2 4.72 8.00 17.71
CA LEU A 2 5.59 8.73 18.64
C LEU A 2 7.09 8.72 18.30
N PHE A 3 7.66 7.58 17.89
CA PHE A 3 9.05 7.50 17.46
C PHE A 3 9.37 8.38 16.24
N ARG A 4 8.46 8.43 15.26
CA ARG A 4 8.60 9.27 14.07
C ARG A 4 8.53 10.75 14.43
N LEU A 5 7.62 11.11 15.34
CA LEU A 5 7.48 12.48 15.81
C LEU A 5 8.73 12.95 16.57
N ALA A 6 9.26 12.11 17.47
CA ALA A 6 10.50 12.40 18.20
C ALA A 6 11.69 12.62 17.26
N LEU A 7 11.84 11.74 16.25
CA LEU A 7 12.88 11.88 15.23
C LEU A 7 12.71 13.18 14.42
N ALA A 8 11.49 13.52 14.00
CA ALA A 8 11.21 14.73 13.23
C ALA A 8 11.45 16.02 14.04
N MET A 9 11.18 15.99 15.35
CA MET A 9 11.45 17.11 16.26
C MET A 9 12.91 17.17 16.75
N GLY A 10 13.75 16.20 16.40
CA GLY A 10 15.13 16.11 16.86
C GLY A 10 15.26 15.94 18.38
N ARG A 11 14.29 15.26 19.01
CA ARG A 11 14.24 15.04 20.46
C ARG A 11 14.27 13.57 20.81
N THR A 12 14.77 13.25 22.00
CA THR A 12 14.62 11.90 22.55
C THR A 12 13.17 11.63 22.94
N LEU A 13 12.81 10.34 23.07
CA LEU A 13 11.47 9.96 23.52
C LEU A 13 11.16 10.47 24.93
N TYR A 14 12.15 10.49 25.81
CA TYR A 14 11.97 10.94 27.19
C TYR A 14 11.62 12.42 27.24
N GLU A 15 12.40 13.26 26.56
CA GLU A 15 12.12 14.71 26.46
C GLU A 15 10.75 14.97 25.85
N LEU A 16 10.43 14.29 24.75
CA LEU A 16 9.15 14.49 24.09
C LEU A 16 7.97 14.09 24.99
N ARG A 17 8.07 12.96 25.70
CA ARG A 17 7.02 12.52 26.65
C ARG A 17 6.85 13.46 27.84
N ALA A 18 7.94 14.11 28.27
CA ALA A 18 7.89 15.05 29.38
C ALA A 18 7.23 16.38 28.99
N THR A 19 7.37 16.81 27.73
CA THR A 19 6.90 18.13 27.29
C THR A 19 5.63 18.11 26.43
N LEU A 20 5.35 17.01 25.73
CA LEU A 20 4.24 16.91 24.77
C LEU A 20 2.98 16.40 25.48
N SER A 21 1.90 17.18 25.42
CA SER A 21 0.61 16.73 25.96
C SER A 21 0.01 15.61 25.10
N TYR A 22 -0.84 14.76 25.70
CA TYR A 22 -1.55 13.74 24.95
C TYR A 22 -2.52 14.34 23.91
N ALA A 23 -3.14 15.49 24.21
CA ALA A 23 -4.02 16.18 23.28
C ALA A 23 -3.27 16.62 22.01
N GLU A 24 -2.13 17.28 22.18
CA GLU A 24 -1.27 17.70 21.08
C GLU A 24 -0.71 16.49 20.31
N PHE A 25 -0.33 15.41 21.00
CA PHE A 25 0.09 14.18 20.34
C PHE A 25 -1.00 13.60 19.42
N LYS A 26 -2.28 13.65 19.82
CA LYS A 26 -3.40 13.24 18.97
C LYS A 26 -3.56 14.16 17.75
N GLU A 27 -3.37 15.46 17.91
CA GLU A 27 -3.40 16.40 16.78
C GLU A 27 -2.30 16.08 15.77
N TRP A 28 -1.08 15.79 16.22
CA TRP A 28 -0.01 15.31 15.34
C TRP A 28 -0.35 14.00 14.64
N CYS A 29 -1.02 13.07 15.33
CA CYS A 29 -1.50 11.84 14.70
C CYS A 29 -2.56 12.11 13.62
N GLY A 30 -3.48 13.05 13.88
CA GLY A 30 -4.49 13.47 12.90
C GLY A 30 -3.87 14.16 11.70
N TYR A 31 -2.95 15.10 11.93
CA TYR A 31 -2.24 15.80 10.85
C TYR A 31 -1.46 14.83 9.96
N TYR A 32 -0.83 13.79 10.52
CA TYR A 32 -0.13 12.77 9.74
C TYR A 32 -1.02 11.97 8.79
N GLN A 33 -2.32 11.81 9.11
CA GLN A 33 -3.25 11.15 8.19
C GLN A 33 -3.57 12.03 6.97
N ILE A 34 -3.53 13.36 7.15
CA ILE A 34 -3.79 14.33 6.08
C ILE A 34 -2.53 14.53 5.24
N GLU A 35 -1.40 14.73 5.89
CA GLU A 35 -0.12 14.99 5.25
C GLU A 35 0.94 14.07 5.84
N PRO A 36 1.15 12.84 5.30
CA PRO A 36 2.15 11.94 5.85
C PRO A 36 3.58 12.42 5.55
N TRP A 37 4.47 12.31 6.54
CA TRP A 37 5.92 12.63 6.45
C TRP A 37 6.81 11.47 6.90
N GLY A 38 8.13 11.66 6.81
CA GLY A 38 9.13 10.67 7.21
C GLY A 38 9.70 9.84 6.06
N GLN A 39 10.46 8.80 6.40
CA GLN A 39 11.26 8.03 5.43
C GLN A 39 10.39 7.23 4.47
N ASP A 40 9.29 6.61 4.91
CA ASP A 40 8.37 5.87 4.03
C ASP A 40 7.90 6.75 2.84
N ARG A 41 7.64 8.04 3.10
CA ARG A 41 7.24 9.01 2.06
C ARG A 41 8.42 9.49 1.21
N ALA A 42 9.62 9.54 1.78
CA ALA A 42 10.84 9.83 1.03
C ALA A 42 11.19 8.68 0.07
N ASP A 43 11.12 7.44 0.55
CA ASP A 43 11.34 6.21 -0.23
C ASP A 43 10.33 6.09 -1.36
N LEU A 44 9.04 6.41 -1.12
CA LEU A 44 8.04 6.46 -2.19
C LEU A 44 8.42 7.48 -3.28
N ARG A 45 8.84 8.69 -2.90
CA ARG A 45 9.27 9.69 -3.89
C ARG A 45 10.51 9.23 -4.66
N ALA A 46 11.48 8.63 -3.97
CA ALA A 46 12.66 8.05 -4.60
C ALA A 46 12.27 6.92 -5.57
N GLY A 47 11.33 6.06 -5.18
CA GLY A 47 10.80 4.99 -6.00
C GLY A 47 10.11 5.48 -7.27
N ILE A 48 9.31 6.56 -7.18
CA ILE A 48 8.69 7.20 -8.35
C ILE A 48 9.75 7.68 -9.35
N ILE A 49 10.82 8.30 -8.87
CA ILE A 49 11.91 8.79 -9.72
C ILE A 49 12.65 7.60 -10.36
N ALA A 50 13.01 6.59 -9.55
CA ALA A 50 13.75 5.42 -10.01
C ALA A 50 12.94 4.60 -11.05
N SER A 51 11.65 4.39 -10.81
CA SER A 51 10.77 3.67 -11.74
C SER A 51 10.62 4.42 -13.07
N THR A 52 10.50 5.75 -13.01
CA THR A 52 10.47 6.60 -14.22
C THR A 52 11.74 6.42 -15.04
N ILE A 53 12.92 6.46 -14.40
CA ILE A 53 14.21 6.27 -15.07
C ILE A 53 14.33 4.86 -15.66
N ALA A 54 13.98 3.82 -14.90
CA ALA A 54 14.06 2.43 -15.33
C ALA A 54 13.17 2.16 -16.56
N ASN A 55 11.95 2.67 -16.54
CA ASN A 55 11.00 2.54 -17.64
C ASN A 55 11.44 3.35 -18.88
N TYR A 56 12.02 4.54 -18.67
CA TYR A 56 12.55 5.37 -19.75
C TYR A 56 13.80 4.76 -20.40
N ALA A 57 14.73 4.22 -19.60
CA ALA A 57 15.99 3.64 -20.06
C ALA A 57 15.83 2.36 -20.92
N GLY A 58 14.61 1.88 -21.14
CA GLY A 58 14.29 0.96 -22.22
C GLY A 58 14.56 -0.52 -21.97
N LYS A 59 15.14 -0.92 -20.82
CA LYS A 59 15.31 -2.34 -20.46
C LYS A 59 13.98 -3.11 -20.42
N VAL A 60 12.89 -2.45 -20.03
CA VAL A 60 11.54 -3.03 -19.98
C VAL A 60 10.98 -3.35 -21.38
N ARG A 61 11.39 -2.58 -22.41
CA ARG A 61 10.92 -2.80 -23.80
C ARG A 61 11.63 -3.96 -24.51
N ALA A 62 12.82 -4.34 -24.08
CA ALA A 62 13.60 -5.39 -24.74
C ALA A 62 13.02 -6.79 -24.49
N ASP A 63 12.48 -7.04 -23.28
CA ASP A 63 12.19 -8.40 -22.81
C ASP A 63 10.69 -8.68 -22.56
N LYS A 64 9.77 -7.81 -23.00
CA LYS A 64 8.34 -7.83 -22.59
C LYS A 64 8.15 -7.87 -21.06
N ALA A 65 9.13 -7.38 -20.31
CA ALA A 65 9.04 -7.32 -18.86
C ALA A 65 7.95 -6.33 -18.45
N ASP A 66 7.34 -6.55 -17.28
CA ASP A 66 6.40 -5.60 -16.71
C ASP A 66 7.09 -4.26 -16.41
N LEU A 67 6.30 -3.18 -16.41
CA LEU A 67 6.78 -1.86 -16.03
C LEU A 67 7.28 -1.89 -14.59
N ALA A 68 8.46 -1.30 -14.38
CA ALA A 68 8.97 -1.11 -13.03
C ALA A 68 8.03 -0.16 -12.28
N LEU A 69 7.56 -0.59 -11.11
CA LEU A 69 6.69 0.18 -10.23
C LEU A 69 7.53 0.92 -9.19
N PRO A 70 7.04 2.04 -8.63
CA PRO A 70 7.73 2.71 -7.52
C PRO A 70 8.02 1.78 -6.35
N ALA A 71 7.10 0.86 -6.07
CA ALA A 71 7.22 -0.14 -5.01
C ALA A 71 8.42 -1.10 -5.20
N ASP A 72 8.86 -1.37 -6.42
CA ASP A 72 10.01 -2.23 -6.70
C ASP A 72 11.34 -1.64 -6.17
N PHE A 73 11.34 -0.33 -5.91
CA PHE A 73 12.48 0.41 -5.37
C PHE A 73 12.31 0.79 -3.90
N MET A 74 11.35 0.18 -3.18
CA MET A 74 11.10 0.42 -1.76
C MET A 74 11.41 -0.86 -0.94
N PRO A 75 12.61 -1.01 -0.37
CA PRO A 75 13.08 -2.28 0.22
C PRO A 75 12.25 -2.84 1.38
N TYR A 76 11.52 -1.97 2.09
CA TYR A 76 10.75 -2.31 3.28
C TYR A 76 9.25 -2.48 3.02
N LEU A 77 8.81 -2.29 1.77
CA LEU A 77 7.41 -2.50 1.41
C LEU A 77 7.19 -4.00 1.25
N ASP A 78 6.44 -4.60 2.17
CA ASP A 78 6.08 -6.01 2.09
C ASP A 78 5.22 -6.20 0.83
N ARG A 79 5.71 -7.02 -0.09
CA ARG A 79 4.97 -7.35 -1.31
C ARG A 79 4.10 -8.55 -0.98
N SER A 80 2.82 -8.30 -0.70
CA SER A 80 1.83 -9.37 -0.82
C SER A 80 2.00 -9.99 -2.21
N GLU A 81 2.15 -11.31 -2.26
CA GLU A 81 2.15 -12.01 -3.54
C GLU A 81 0.91 -11.55 -4.31
N PRO A 82 1.03 -11.22 -5.61
CA PRO A 82 -0.14 -10.87 -6.40
C PRO A 82 -1.14 -12.01 -6.21
N GLU A 83 -2.29 -11.67 -5.62
CA GLU A 83 -3.40 -12.60 -5.44
C GLU A 83 -3.64 -13.21 -6.82
N ALA A 84 -3.52 -14.53 -6.90
CA ALA A 84 -3.60 -15.24 -8.17
C ALA A 84 -4.82 -14.68 -8.91
N PRO A 85 -4.67 -14.26 -10.19
CA PRO A 85 -5.77 -13.62 -10.89
C PRO A 85 -6.99 -14.50 -10.70
N ALA A 86 -8.02 -13.94 -10.06
CA ALA A 86 -9.31 -14.59 -9.98
C ALA A 86 -9.61 -15.03 -11.40
N ASP A 87 -9.98 -16.30 -11.56
CA ASP A 87 -10.33 -16.85 -12.85
C ASP A 87 -11.53 -16.05 -13.39
N ASP A 88 -11.25 -14.96 -14.11
CA ASP A 88 -12.20 -14.06 -14.75
C ASP A 88 -12.86 -14.76 -15.96
N ARG A 89 -12.98 -16.09 -15.90
CA ARG A 89 -13.84 -16.83 -16.81
C ARG A 89 -15.28 -16.39 -16.53
N PRO A 90 -16.03 -15.97 -17.56
CA PRO A 90 -17.45 -15.75 -17.39
C PRO A 90 -18.08 -17.05 -16.88
N LEU A 91 -18.89 -16.94 -15.82
CA LEU A 91 -19.69 -18.06 -15.31
C LEU A 91 -20.54 -18.60 -16.47
N THR A 92 -20.63 -19.92 -16.58
CA THR A 92 -21.57 -20.54 -17.51
C THR A 92 -22.99 -20.22 -17.11
N ASP A 93 -23.95 -20.37 -18.04
CA ASP A 93 -25.37 -20.17 -17.74
C ASP A 93 -25.83 -21.08 -16.59
N ASP A 94 -25.28 -22.29 -16.49
CA ASP A 94 -25.57 -23.25 -15.41
C ASP A 94 -25.01 -22.78 -14.07
N GLU A 95 -23.79 -22.24 -14.06
CA GLU A 95 -23.21 -21.65 -12.85
C GLU A 95 -24.03 -20.43 -12.41
N LEU A 96 -24.39 -19.53 -13.33
CA LEU A 96 -25.23 -18.37 -13.03
C LEU A 96 -26.60 -18.77 -12.45
N ALA A 97 -27.22 -19.82 -12.98
CA ALA A 97 -28.47 -20.37 -12.46
C ALA A 97 -28.30 -20.92 -11.04
N ALA A 98 -27.23 -21.67 -10.76
CA ALA A 98 -26.95 -22.19 -9.43
C ALA A 98 -26.72 -21.07 -8.39
N TRP A 99 -26.02 -20.01 -8.77
CA TRP A 99 -25.83 -18.83 -7.92
C TRP A 99 -27.14 -18.06 -7.68
N ALA A 100 -27.99 -17.93 -8.69
CA ALA A 100 -29.30 -17.31 -8.57
C ALA A 100 -30.23 -18.13 -7.66
N ASP A 101 -30.26 -19.45 -7.81
CA ASP A 101 -31.03 -20.37 -6.98
C ASP A 101 -30.53 -20.34 -5.53
N ALA A 102 -29.22 -20.26 -5.30
CA ALA A 102 -28.66 -20.12 -3.96
C ALA A 102 -29.09 -18.81 -3.27
N ALA A 103 -29.10 -17.71 -4.01
CA ALA A 103 -29.55 -16.41 -3.50
C ALA A 103 -31.08 -16.36 -3.24
N LEU A 104 -31.86 -17.07 -4.07
CA LEU A 104 -33.32 -17.06 -4.02
C LEU A 104 -33.89 -18.07 -3.00
N PHE A 105 -33.25 -19.23 -2.86
CA PHE A 105 -33.73 -20.37 -2.07
C PHE A 105 -32.84 -20.70 -0.86
N GLY A 106 -31.67 -20.06 -0.71
CA GLY A 106 -30.78 -20.25 0.43
C GLY A 106 -30.09 -21.62 0.47
N ILE A 107 -30.02 -22.31 -0.67
CA ILE A 107 -29.35 -23.61 -0.82
C ILE A 107 -27.97 -23.36 -1.43
N PRO A 108 -26.86 -23.67 -0.74
CA PRO A 108 -25.53 -23.44 -1.30
C PRO A 108 -25.32 -24.28 -2.57
N PRO A 109 -24.64 -23.76 -3.60
CA PRO A 109 -24.32 -24.53 -4.79
C PRO A 109 -23.29 -25.63 -4.43
N ASP A 110 -23.48 -26.84 -4.97
CA ASP A 110 -22.53 -27.97 -4.88
C ASP A 110 -21.33 -27.79 -5.82
#